data_AF-A0A5K1HA91-F1
#
_entry.id   AF-A0A5K1HA91-F1
#
_cell.length_a   1.000
_cell.length_b   1.000
_cell.length_c   1.000
_cell.angle_alpha   90.00
_cell.angle_beta   90.00
_cell.angle_gamma   90.00
#
_symmetry.space_group_name_H-M   'P 1'
#
loop_
_entity.id
_entity.type
_entity.pdbx_description
1 polymer ?
#
loop_
_entity_poly.entity_id
_entity_poly.type
_entity_poly.pdbx_seq_one_letter_code
_entity_poly.pdbx_strand_id
1 'polypeptide(L)' 'GRIFISFLLDQEGEMCPGLPLAIRTVYLALAALIHSFEWKLPKGMSPEKLDVEEYFGIGMRKAVPLLAVATPIAT' A
#
# COMPACT_ATOMS: atom_id res chain seq x y z
N GLY A 1 -9.83 16.42 -7.98
CA GLY A 1 -10.14 16.48 -9.43
C GLY A 1 -9.04 17.18 -10.21
N ARG A 2 -8.93 18.51 -10.11
CA ARG A 2 -8.00 19.31 -10.92
C ARG A 2 -6.52 19.11 -10.57
N ILE A 3 -6.20 18.85 -9.29
CA ILE A 3 -4.82 18.63 -8.82
C ILE A 3 -4.18 17.37 -9.45
N PHE A 4 -4.97 16.29 -9.62
CA PHE A 4 -4.53 15.05 -10.26
C PHE A 4 -4.20 15.23 -11.75
N ILE A 5 -4.99 16.08 -12.43
CA ILE A 5 -4.77 16.40 -13.86
C ILE A 5 -3.53 17.28 -14.00
N SER A 6 -3.31 18.25 -13.11
CA SER A 6 -2.08 19.05 -13.09
C SER A 6 -0.83 18.20 -12.84
N PHE A 7 -0.89 17.17 -11.98
CA PHE A 7 0.23 16.25 -11.75
C PHE A 7 0.54 15.36 -12.97
N LEU A 8 -0.45 15.06 -13.81
CA LEU A 8 -0.24 14.28 -15.04
C LEU A 8 0.36 15.12 -16.18
N LEU A 9 0.03 16.41 -16.25
CA LEU A 9 0.49 17.32 -17.30
C LEU A 9 1.92 17.83 -17.07
N ASP A 10 2.42 17.82 -15.84
CA ASP A 10 3.75 18.35 -15.49
C ASP A 10 4.90 17.32 -15.64
N GLN A 11 4.62 16.12 -16.18
CA GLN A 11 5.50 14.94 -16.08
C GLN A 11 5.95 14.37 -17.44
N GLU A 12 5.79 15.14 -18.52
CA GLU A 12 6.04 14.67 -19.89
C GLU A 12 7.50 14.30 -20.21
N GLY A 13 8.44 14.42 -19.26
CA GLY A 13 9.86 14.11 -19.46
C GLY A 13 10.46 12.97 -18.63
N GLU A 14 9.95 12.70 -17.42
CA GLU A 14 10.57 11.73 -16.48
C GLU A 14 9.54 10.87 -15.72
N MET A 15 8.35 10.66 -16.29
CA MET A 15 7.39 9.75 -15.67
C MET A 15 7.92 8.32 -15.74
N CYS A 16 8.04 7.66 -14.58
CA CYS A 16 8.30 6.22 -14.52
C CYS A 16 7.32 5.49 -15.45
N PRO A 17 7.79 4.80 -16.50
CA PRO A 17 6.91 4.17 -17.49
C PRO A 17 5.99 3.11 -16.86
N GLY A 18 6.38 2.60 -15.69
CA GLY A 18 5.59 1.66 -14.90
C GLY A 18 4.49 2.28 -14.04
N LEU A 19 4.39 3.62 -13.91
CA LEU A 19 3.45 4.25 -12.97
C LEU A 19 1.97 3.91 -13.26
N PRO A 20 1.48 3.99 -14.52
CA PRO A 20 0.08 3.65 -14.81
C PRO A 20 -0.26 2.19 -14.52
N LEU A 21 0.70 1.27 -14.77
CA LEU A 21 0.55 -0.15 -14.48
C LEU A 21 0.56 -0.39 -12.97
N ALA A 22 1.53 0.19 -12.25
CA ALA A 22 1.67 0.06 -10.80
C ALA A 22 0.40 0.48 -10.08
N ILE A 23 -0.19 1.61 -10.47
CA ILE A 23 -1.46 2.09 -9.90
C ILE A 23 -2.56 1.03 -10.07
N ARG A 24 -2.77 0.51 -11.28
CA ARG A 24 -3.80 -0.50 -11.55
C ARG A 24 -3.56 -1.79 -10.78
N THR A 25 -2.31 -2.28 -10.78
CA THR A 25 -1.94 -3.51 -10.09
C THR A 25 -2.13 -3.40 -8.58
N VAL A 26 -1.72 -2.28 -7.97
CA VAL A 26 -1.91 -2.05 -6.53
C VAL A 26 -3.39 -2.04 -6.19
N TYR A 27 -4.23 -1.33 -6.95
CA TYR A 27 -5.67 -1.32 -6.69
C TYR A 27 -6.32 -2.69 -6.84
N LEU A 28 -5.97 -3.46 -7.88
CA LEU A 28 -6.52 -4.80 -8.09
C LEU A 28 -6.08 -5.78 -6.99
N ALA A 29 -4.80 -5.78 -6.64
CA ALA A 29 -4.28 -6.61 -5.57
C ALA A 29 -4.91 -6.25 -4.23
N LEU A 30 -5.04 -4.97 -3.92
CA LEU A 30 -5.67 -4.49 -2.70
C LEU A 30 -7.14 -4.91 -2.62
N ALA A 31 -7.89 -4.76 -3.71
CA ALA A 31 -9.29 -5.17 -3.78
C ALA A 31 -9.45 -6.68 -3.53
N ALA A 32 -8.60 -7.51 -4.15
CA ALA A 32 -8.61 -8.95 -3.92
C ALA A 32 -8.29 -9.29 -2.46
N LEU A 33 -7.27 -8.67 -1.88
CA LEU A 33 -6.84 -8.92 -0.50
C LEU A 33 -7.89 -8.51 0.55
N ILE A 34 -8.56 -7.38 0.35
CA ILE A 34 -9.61 -6.91 1.27
C ILE A 34 -10.87 -7.78 1.14
N HIS A 35 -11.22 -8.20 -0.07
CA HIS A 35 -12.42 -9.01 -0.29
C HIS A 35 -12.23 -10.46 0.18
N SER A 36 -11.04 -11.05 0.03
CA SER A 36 -10.85 -12.48 0.26
C SER A 36 -10.51 -12.84 1.71
N PHE A 37 -10.08 -11.88 2.53
CA PHE A 37 -9.53 -12.16 3.86
C PHE A 37 -10.09 -11.23 4.94
N GLU A 38 -10.37 -11.80 6.10
CA GLU A 38 -10.51 -11.03 7.32
C GLU A 38 -9.10 -10.78 7.90
N TRP A 39 -8.79 -9.52 8.19
CA TRP A 39 -7.46 -9.09 8.64
C TRP A 39 -7.44 -8.82 10.14
N LYS A 40 -6.48 -9.41 10.86
CA LYS A 40 -6.29 -9.23 12.30
C LYS A 40 -4.82 -8.94 12.63
N LEU A 41 -4.58 -8.12 13.65
CA LEU A 41 -3.24 -7.94 14.20
C LEU A 41 -2.84 -9.17 15.04
N PRO A 42 -1.54 -9.52 15.10
CA PRO A 42 -1.06 -10.60 15.97
C PRO A 42 -1.40 -10.31 17.43
N LYS A 43 -1.65 -11.39 18.20
CA LYS A 43 -2.12 -11.31 19.59
C LYS A 43 -1.28 -10.35 20.44
N GLY A 44 -1.93 -9.35 21.03
CA GLY A 44 -1.32 -8.38 21.95
C GLY A 44 -0.83 -7.08 21.31
N MET A 45 -0.88 -6.95 19.98
CA MET A 45 -0.58 -5.70 19.28
C MET A 45 -1.84 -4.83 19.18
N SER A 46 -1.80 -3.63 19.75
CA SER A 46 -2.87 -2.64 19.58
C SER A 46 -2.55 -1.70 18.41
N PRO A 47 -3.57 -1.12 17.74
CA PRO A 47 -3.35 -0.18 16.64
C PRO A 47 -2.50 1.03 17.04
N GLU A 48 -2.58 1.47 18.30
CA GLU A 48 -1.80 2.62 18.79
C GLU A 48 -0.31 2.29 18.99
N LYS A 49 0.05 1.02 19.08
CA LYS A 49 1.43 0.54 19.23
C LYS A 49 2.09 0.19 17.90
N LEU A 50 1.44 0.52 16.79
CA LEU A 50 2.00 0.29 15.47
C LEU A 50 3.13 1.28 15.22
N ASP A 51 4.35 0.79 15.09
CA ASP A 51 5.46 1.60 14.62
C ASP A 51 5.17 2.06 13.18
N VAL A 52 5.24 3.37 12.95
CA VAL A 52 5.08 4.00 11.64
C VAL A 52 6.38 4.66 11.17
N GLU A 53 7.48 4.45 11.89
CA GLU A 53 8.77 4.95 11.48
C GLU A 53 9.21 4.31 10.16
N GLU A 54 9.91 5.10 9.36
CA GLU A 54 10.37 4.72 8.03
C GLU A 54 11.89 4.70 8.01
N TYR A 55 12.43 3.64 7.40
CA TYR A 55 13.83 3.56 7.07
C TYR A 55 14.04 4.08 5.66
N PHE A 56 14.84 5.14 5.55
CA PHE A 56 15.21 5.78 4.28
C PHE A 56 16.48 5.12 3.71
N GLY A 57 16.32 4.35 2.63
CA GLY A 57 17.41 3.76 1.86
C GLY A 57 17.20 3.95 0.35
N ILE A 58 17.56 2.97 -0.47
CA ILE A 58 17.29 2.97 -1.93
C ILE A 58 15.78 3.09 -2.23
N GLY A 59 14.93 2.68 -1.28
CA GLY A 59 13.51 2.97 -1.28
C GLY A 59 13.02 3.22 0.15
N MET A 60 11.76 3.63 0.25
CA MET A 60 11.08 3.83 1.53
C MET A 60 10.54 2.49 2.02
N ARG A 61 10.96 2.06 3.21
CA ARG A 61 10.46 0.84 3.86
C ARG A 61 10.13 1.15 5.32
N LYS A 62 9.20 0.41 5.92
CA LYS A 62 8.96 0.53 7.36
C LYS A 62 10.22 0.16 8.14
N ALA A 63 10.51 0.89 9.20
CA ALA A 63 11.60 0.60 10.14
C ALA A 63 11.35 -0.75 10.82
N VAL A 64 10.12 -0.98 11.30
CA VAL A 64 9.66 -2.28 11.79
C VAL A 64 8.66 -2.91 10.81
N PRO A 65 8.88 -4.16 10.34
CA PRO A 65 7.93 -4.86 9.48
C PRO A 65 6.54 -4.97 10.12
N LEU A 66 5.51 -4.61 9.36
CA LEU A 66 4.12 -4.80 9.79
C LEU A 66 3.71 -6.26 9.61
N LEU A 67 3.20 -6.88 10.67
CA LEU A 67 2.63 -8.22 10.63
C LEU A 67 1.11 -8.14 10.69
N ALA A 68 0.45 -8.82 9.76
CA ALA A 68 -1.00 -8.98 9.74
C ALA A 68 -1.36 -10.45 9.47
N VAL A 69 -2.38 -10.95 10.16
CA VAL A 69 -2.88 -12.31 10.01
C VAL A 69 -4.11 -12.24 9.10
N ALA A 70 -4.04 -12.92 7.97
CA ALA A 70 -5.13 -13.05 7.01
C ALA A 70 -5.83 -14.40 7.21
N THR A 71 -7.12 -14.36 7.56
CA THR A 71 -7.97 -15.56 7.60
C THR A 71 -8.93 -15.55 6.40
N PRO A 72 -8.93 -16.58 5.54
CA PRO A 72 -9.84 -16.63 4.41
C PRO A 72 -11.29 -16.50 4.87
N ILE A 73 -12.06 -15.65 4.20
CA ILE A 73 -13.49 -15.59 4.42
C ILE A 73 -14.08 -16.80 3.70
N ALA A 74 -14.56 -17.79 4.46
CA ALA A 74 -15.36 -18.87 3.89
C ALA A 74 -16.65 -18.24 3.35
N THR A 75 -16.73 -18.14 2.03
CA THR A 75 -17.96 -17.70 1.35
C THR A 75 -18.97 -18.84 1.40
#